data_AF-A0A127VET9-F1
#
_entry.id   AF-A0A127VET9-F1
#
_cell.length_a   1.000
_cell.length_b   1.000
_cell.length_c   1.000
_cell.angle_alpha   90.00
_cell.angle_beta   90.00
_cell.angle_gamma   90.00
#
_symmetry.space_group_name_H-M   'P 1'
#
loop_
_entity.id
_entity.type
_entity.pdbx_description
1 polymer ?
#
loop_
_entity_poly.entity_id
_entity_poly.type
_entity_poly.pdbx_seq_one_letter_code
_entity_poly.pdbx_strand_id
1 'polypeptide(L)'
;MKESKKVLDTRSGMWCIWNPKIAKGVNSYEDWEENFYEDDSLLELIKEKLFVPINLQNNGALEFIIRIAPQKILSEREAKYLLTTSNNYLIESDGILNVSGIEYIEETINESHVAQVETAKNIYLVSIDIIDWKKEPGMTKEDGSPADGALPDLIVHLNTLSNDVVISHKIETFKK
;
A
#
# COMPACT_ATOMS: atom_id res chain seq x y z
N MET A 1 -14.77 11.47 -2.94
CA MET A 1 -13.93 10.27 -2.78
C MET A 1 -13.31 9.97 -4.13
N LYS A 2 -11.98 9.81 -4.20
CA LYS A 2 -11.27 9.33 -5.39
C LYS A 2 -10.89 7.87 -5.14
N GLU A 3 -11.04 7.03 -6.14
CA GLU A 3 -10.70 5.60 -6.07
C GLU A 3 -9.93 5.19 -7.33
N SER A 4 -8.90 4.37 -7.16
CA SER A 4 -8.17 3.73 -8.25
C SER A 4 -7.92 2.27 -7.93
N LYS A 5 -7.91 1.42 -8.96
CA LYS A 5 -7.75 -0.02 -8.84
C LYS A 5 -6.56 -0.49 -9.68
N LYS A 6 -5.70 -1.34 -9.12
CA LYS A 6 -4.54 -1.89 -9.82
C LYS A 6 -4.09 -3.22 -9.25
N VAL A 7 -3.69 -4.13 -10.12
CA VAL A 7 -2.93 -5.32 -9.72
C VAL A 7 -1.46 -4.94 -9.64
N LEU A 8 -0.83 -5.22 -8.51
CA LEU A 8 0.58 -4.93 -8.25
C LEU A 8 1.28 -6.20 -7.77
N ASP A 9 2.50 -6.41 -8.22
CA ASP A 9 3.31 -7.56 -7.85
C ASP A 9 4.52 -7.21 -6.98
N THR A 10 5.02 -8.22 -6.28
CA THR A 10 6.33 -8.20 -5.62
C THR A 10 6.96 -9.60 -5.60
N ARG A 11 8.28 -9.62 -5.55
CA ARG A 11 9.18 -10.77 -5.35
C ARG A 11 9.93 -10.69 -4.02
N SER A 12 9.75 -9.60 -3.28
CA SER A 12 10.41 -9.31 -1.99
C SER A 12 9.49 -9.51 -0.79
N GLY A 13 8.21 -9.81 -1.02
CA GLY A 13 7.22 -10.00 0.04
C GLY A 13 6.64 -8.71 0.61
N MET A 14 7.04 -7.55 0.09
CA MET A 14 6.66 -6.24 0.59
C MET A 14 6.20 -5.34 -0.56
N TRP A 15 4.97 -4.87 -0.45
CA TRP A 15 4.51 -3.68 -1.17
C TRP A 15 4.71 -2.44 -0.29
N CYS A 16 4.61 -1.27 -0.87
CA CYS A 16 4.75 -0.03 -0.15
C CYS A 16 3.97 1.10 -0.81
N ILE A 17 3.73 2.15 -0.04
CA ILE A 17 3.34 3.47 -0.54
C ILE A 17 4.52 4.39 -0.30
N TRP A 18 4.91 5.16 -1.31
CA TRP A 18 6.10 5.99 -1.22
C TRP A 18 5.92 7.36 -1.86
N ASN A 19 6.58 8.35 -1.28
CA ASN A 19 6.72 9.68 -1.86
C ASN A 19 7.82 9.65 -2.93
N PRO A 20 7.58 10.15 -4.15
CA PRO A 20 8.57 10.17 -5.24
C PRO A 20 9.96 10.71 -4.87
N LYS A 21 10.06 11.58 -3.84
CA LYS A 21 11.33 12.10 -3.33
C LYS A 21 12.35 11.02 -2.98
N ILE A 22 11.92 9.86 -2.46
CA ILE A 22 12.85 8.82 -1.98
C ILE A 22 13.53 8.07 -3.11
N ALA A 23 12.95 8.09 -4.32
CA ALA A 23 13.51 7.37 -5.47
C ALA A 23 14.48 8.24 -6.29
N LYS A 24 14.68 9.50 -5.91
CA LYS A 24 15.57 10.40 -6.65
C LYS A 24 17.01 9.88 -6.57
N GLY A 25 17.63 9.65 -7.72
CA GLY A 25 18.98 9.10 -7.81
C GLY A 25 19.03 7.57 -7.80
N VAL A 26 17.91 6.88 -7.61
CA VAL A 26 17.85 5.40 -7.62
C VAL A 26 17.73 4.92 -9.06
N ASN A 27 18.88 4.60 -9.67
CA ASN A 27 18.98 4.22 -11.09
C ASN A 27 19.64 2.85 -11.31
N SER A 28 20.10 2.21 -10.24
CA SER A 28 20.75 0.90 -10.24
C SER A 28 20.32 0.07 -9.03
N TYR A 29 20.67 -1.22 -9.04
CA TYR A 29 20.45 -2.08 -7.88
C TYR A 29 21.30 -1.63 -6.69
N GLU A 30 22.53 -1.19 -6.94
CA GLU A 30 23.43 -0.69 -5.89
C GLU A 30 22.85 0.55 -5.21
N ASP A 31 22.32 1.51 -5.97
CA ASP A 31 21.63 2.68 -5.39
C ASP A 31 20.42 2.23 -4.56
N TRP A 32 19.65 1.25 -5.05
CA TRP A 32 18.49 0.73 -4.33
C TRP A 32 18.90 0.04 -3.02
N GLU A 33 19.95 -0.78 -3.06
CA GLU A 33 20.46 -1.53 -1.92
C GLU A 33 20.92 -0.59 -0.80
N GLU A 34 21.67 0.47 -1.16
CA GLU A 34 22.11 1.50 -0.22
C GLU A 34 20.95 2.21 0.50
N ASN A 35 19.80 2.36 -0.14
CA ASN A 35 18.67 3.14 0.37
C ASN A 35 17.55 2.31 1.03
N PHE A 36 17.37 1.04 0.62
CA PHE A 36 16.15 0.27 0.98
C PHE A 36 16.40 -1.16 1.48
N TYR A 37 17.65 -1.65 1.46
CA TYR A 37 17.95 -3.02 1.87
C TYR A 37 17.86 -3.23 3.38
N GLU A 38 18.42 -2.29 4.15
CA GLU A 38 18.50 -2.39 5.60
C GLU A 38 17.21 -1.88 6.27
N ASP A 39 16.75 -2.61 7.28
CA ASP A 39 15.57 -2.26 8.06
C ASP A 39 15.68 -0.85 8.67
N ASP A 40 16.88 -0.44 9.12
CA ASP A 40 17.10 0.87 9.71
C ASP A 40 16.80 2.00 8.72
N SER A 41 17.20 1.85 7.45
CA SER A 41 16.90 2.81 6.38
C SER A 41 15.39 2.93 6.16
N LEU A 42 14.67 1.81 6.13
CA LEU A 42 13.20 1.81 5.99
C LEU A 42 12.52 2.47 7.21
N LEU A 43 13.01 2.19 8.42
CA LEU A 43 12.48 2.78 9.65
C LEU A 43 12.67 4.30 9.68
N GLU A 44 13.77 4.82 9.15
CA GLU A 44 13.98 6.25 8.97
C GLU A 44 12.96 6.85 8.00
N LEU A 45 12.77 6.26 6.81
CA LEU A 45 11.78 6.72 5.83
C LEU A 45 10.34 6.70 6.38
N ILE A 46 10.00 5.72 7.21
CA ILE A 46 8.70 5.66 7.90
C ILE A 46 8.56 6.80 8.91
N LYS A 47 9.60 7.10 9.69
CA LYS A 47 9.60 8.22 10.65
C LYS A 47 9.48 9.56 9.94
N GLU A 48 10.14 9.70 8.79
CA GLU A 48 10.07 10.88 7.91
C GLU A 48 8.75 10.99 7.15
N LYS A 49 7.87 9.98 7.24
CA LYS A 49 6.57 9.94 6.56
C LYS A 49 6.73 9.92 5.03
N LEU A 50 7.81 9.33 4.53
CA LEU A 50 8.04 9.21 3.09
C LEU A 50 7.72 7.79 2.58
N PHE A 51 7.51 6.85 3.50
CA PHE A 51 7.31 5.44 3.20
C PHE A 51 6.27 4.81 4.14
N VAL A 52 5.40 3.97 3.59
CA VAL A 52 4.47 3.12 4.34
C VAL A 52 4.63 1.67 3.87
N PRO A 53 5.06 0.75 4.75
CA PRO A 53 5.20 -0.66 4.39
C PRO A 53 3.83 -1.34 4.31
N ILE A 54 3.70 -2.23 3.33
CA ILE A 54 2.66 -3.24 3.22
C ILE A 54 3.38 -4.59 3.17
N ASN A 55 3.91 -4.99 4.33
CA ASN A 55 4.72 -6.18 4.50
C ASN A 55 3.83 -7.39 4.80
N LEU A 56 3.62 -8.23 3.78
CA LEU A 56 2.85 -9.47 3.87
C LEU A 56 3.75 -10.71 3.94
N GLN A 57 5.06 -10.56 3.74
CA GLN A 57 6.04 -11.65 3.66
C GLN A 57 5.64 -12.71 2.64
N ASN A 58 4.99 -12.29 1.55
CA ASN A 58 4.50 -13.17 0.50
C ASN A 58 4.70 -12.55 -0.88
N ASN A 59 5.18 -13.37 -1.82
CA ASN A 59 5.40 -12.98 -3.20
C ASN A 59 4.13 -13.19 -4.03
N GLY A 60 4.06 -12.52 -5.17
CA GLY A 60 2.98 -12.70 -6.13
C GLY A 60 2.36 -11.37 -6.53
N ALA A 61 1.16 -11.44 -7.08
CA ALA A 61 0.38 -10.29 -7.52
C ALA A 61 -0.92 -10.22 -6.72
N LEU A 62 -1.25 -9.03 -6.24
CA LEU A 62 -2.48 -8.77 -5.48
C LEU A 62 -3.21 -7.60 -6.10
N GLU A 63 -4.53 -7.62 -5.98
CA GLU A 63 -5.38 -6.53 -6.43
C GLU A 63 -5.55 -5.49 -5.31
N PHE A 64 -5.19 -4.24 -5.62
CA PHE A 64 -5.29 -3.10 -4.73
C PHE A 64 -6.42 -2.18 -5.17
N ILE A 65 -7.20 -1.72 -4.20
CA ILE A 65 -7.99 -0.50 -4.32
C ILE A 65 -7.33 0.58 -3.46
N ILE A 66 -7.14 1.77 -4.00
CA ILE A 66 -6.59 2.93 -3.28
C ILE A 66 -7.67 4.01 -3.22
N ARG A 67 -8.05 4.41 -2.01
CA ARG A 67 -9.13 5.37 -1.73
C ARG A 67 -8.58 6.63 -1.09
N ILE A 68 -8.95 7.78 -1.64
CA ILE A 68 -8.74 9.08 -1.01
C ILE A 68 -10.10 9.66 -0.60
N ALA A 69 -10.27 9.81 0.71
CA ALA A 69 -11.48 10.35 1.34
C ALA A 69 -11.13 10.98 2.69
N PRO A 70 -11.92 11.92 3.24
CA PRO A 70 -11.60 12.52 4.54
C PRO A 70 -11.49 11.48 5.67
N GLN A 71 -12.34 10.45 5.64
CA GLN A 71 -12.34 9.34 6.59
C GLN A 71 -12.35 7.98 5.88
N LYS A 72 -11.92 6.94 6.60
CA LYS A 72 -11.99 5.55 6.14
C LYS A 72 -13.44 5.15 5.87
N ILE A 73 -13.68 4.54 4.70
CA ILE A 73 -15.01 4.07 4.29
C ILE A 73 -14.88 2.65 3.72
N LEU A 74 -15.69 1.75 4.27
CA LEU A 74 -15.93 0.41 3.72
C LEU A 74 -17.40 0.30 3.35
N SER A 75 -17.69 -0.34 2.23
CA SER A 75 -19.05 -0.80 1.93
C SER A 75 -19.45 -1.92 2.89
N GLU A 76 -20.75 -2.19 3.02
CA GLU A 76 -21.25 -3.32 3.81
C GLU A 76 -20.64 -4.66 3.36
N ARG A 77 -20.45 -4.81 2.04
CA ARG A 77 -19.84 -6.01 1.43
C ARG A 77 -18.38 -6.15 1.85
N GLU A 78 -17.59 -5.08 1.82
CA GLU A 78 -16.18 -5.11 2.22
C GLU A 78 -16.03 -5.30 3.72
N ALA A 79 -16.82 -4.61 4.53
CA ALA A 79 -16.79 -4.76 5.98
C ALA A 79 -17.12 -6.20 6.41
N LYS A 80 -18.02 -6.88 5.69
CA LYS A 80 -18.38 -8.28 5.94
C LYS A 80 -17.22 -9.26 5.72
N TYR A 81 -16.33 -8.98 4.78
CA TYR A 81 -15.21 -9.86 4.42
C TYR A 81 -13.85 -9.28 4.82
N LEU A 82 -13.84 -8.24 5.65
CA LEU A 82 -12.61 -7.67 6.22
C LEU A 82 -11.92 -8.73 7.09
N LEU A 83 -10.69 -9.09 6.71
CA LEU A 83 -9.87 -10.03 7.47
C LEU A 83 -9.15 -9.33 8.61
N THR A 84 -8.49 -8.21 8.31
CA THR A 84 -7.75 -7.42 9.29
C THR A 84 -7.47 -6.01 8.75
N THR A 85 -7.15 -5.09 9.65
CA THR A 85 -6.71 -3.73 9.37
C THR A 85 -5.31 -3.53 9.94
N SER A 86 -4.45 -2.86 9.19
CA SER A 86 -3.10 -2.48 9.62
C SER A 86 -3.11 -1.52 10.82
N ASN A 87 -1.94 -1.30 11.41
CA ASN A 87 -1.74 -0.07 12.19
C ASN A 87 -1.82 1.16 11.27
N ASN A 88 -2.03 2.34 11.84
CA ASN A 88 -2.06 3.58 11.05
C ASN A 88 -0.65 4.10 10.81
N TYR A 89 -0.38 4.59 9.61
CA TYR A 89 0.87 5.23 9.23
C TYR A 89 0.61 6.66 8.78
N LEU A 90 1.66 7.45 8.67
CA LEU A 90 1.60 8.76 8.04
C LEU A 90 2.42 8.75 6.76
N ILE A 91 1.92 9.42 5.73
CA ILE A 91 2.68 9.71 4.53
C ILE A 91 2.49 11.16 4.08
N GLU A 92 3.59 11.87 3.86
CA GLU A 92 3.61 13.17 3.23
C GLU A 92 3.56 13.00 1.71
N SER A 93 2.67 13.75 1.07
CA SER A 93 2.55 13.80 -0.38
C SER A 93 2.80 15.19 -0.93
N ASP A 94 3.58 15.26 -2.01
CA ASP A 94 3.81 16.48 -2.79
C ASP A 94 2.88 16.60 -4.00
N GLY A 95 1.75 15.87 -3.99
CA GLY A 95 0.73 15.86 -5.05
C GLY A 95 0.65 14.55 -5.82
N ILE A 96 1.61 13.65 -5.61
CA ILE A 96 1.60 12.27 -6.11
C ILE A 96 2.12 11.36 -5.00
N LEU A 97 1.56 10.16 -4.90
CA LEU A 97 2.12 9.01 -4.18
C LEU A 97 2.19 7.82 -5.12
N ASN A 98 3.16 6.95 -4.92
CA ASN A 98 3.30 5.72 -5.68
C ASN A 98 2.97 4.51 -4.80
N VAL A 99 2.41 3.46 -5.39
CA VAL A 99 2.18 2.16 -4.75
C VAL A 99 2.78 1.06 -5.61
N SER A 100 3.65 0.22 -5.05
CA SER A 100 4.36 -0.83 -5.77
C SER A 100 4.96 -1.87 -4.83
N GLY A 101 5.51 -2.96 -5.36
CA GLY A 101 6.55 -3.72 -4.67
C GLY A 101 7.75 -2.83 -4.32
N ILE A 102 8.44 -3.12 -3.22
CA ILE A 102 9.58 -2.32 -2.74
C ILE A 102 10.73 -2.29 -3.75
N GLU A 103 10.92 -3.38 -4.50
CA GLU A 103 11.95 -3.51 -5.53
C GLU A 103 11.70 -2.62 -6.77
N TYR A 104 10.51 -2.00 -6.87
CA TYR A 104 10.12 -1.11 -7.97
C TYR A 104 10.19 0.37 -7.58
N ILE A 105 10.92 0.70 -6.50
CA ILE A 105 11.23 2.09 -6.14
C ILE A 105 12.43 2.54 -6.97
N GLU A 106 12.16 3.32 -8.00
CA GLU A 106 13.16 3.78 -8.97
C GLU A 106 12.82 5.19 -9.45
N GLU A 107 13.83 5.95 -9.89
CA GLU A 107 13.64 7.32 -10.36
C GLU A 107 12.74 7.37 -11.61
N THR A 108 12.94 6.41 -12.53
CA THR A 108 12.15 6.26 -13.75
C THR A 108 11.03 5.27 -13.54
N ILE A 109 9.80 5.75 -13.39
CA ILE A 109 8.64 4.91 -13.08
C ILE A 109 8.31 3.92 -14.21
N ASN A 110 8.31 2.63 -13.89
CA ASN A 110 7.64 1.62 -14.71
C ASN A 110 6.16 1.48 -14.32
N GLU A 111 5.28 2.06 -15.12
CA GLU A 111 3.83 2.01 -14.92
C GLU A 111 3.24 0.58 -14.95
N SER A 112 3.97 -0.45 -15.38
CA SER A 112 3.49 -1.83 -15.30
C SER A 112 3.47 -2.35 -13.87
N HIS A 113 4.38 -1.87 -13.01
CA HIS A 113 4.57 -2.34 -11.64
C HIS A 113 4.24 -1.28 -10.58
N VAL A 114 4.02 -0.03 -11.00
CA VAL A 114 3.74 1.11 -10.11
C VAL A 114 2.35 1.68 -10.38
N ALA A 115 1.57 1.88 -9.33
CA ALA A 115 0.36 2.69 -9.35
C ALA A 115 0.70 4.11 -8.89
N GLN A 116 0.55 5.09 -9.79
CA GLN A 116 0.65 6.50 -9.42
C GLN A 116 -0.71 7.04 -8.99
N VAL A 117 -0.75 7.69 -7.84
CA VAL A 117 -1.95 8.21 -7.21
C VAL A 117 -1.81 9.71 -7.08
N GLU A 118 -2.53 10.48 -7.90
CA GLU A 118 -2.54 11.93 -7.72
C GLU A 118 -3.35 12.30 -6.48
N THR A 119 -2.78 13.17 -5.66
CA THR A 119 -3.26 13.60 -4.36
C THR A 119 -3.21 15.14 -4.28
N ALA A 120 -3.76 15.70 -3.21
CA ALA A 120 -3.39 17.06 -2.83
C ALA A 120 -2.06 17.01 -2.07
N LYS A 121 -1.31 18.13 -2.09
CA LYS A 121 -0.17 18.29 -1.19
C LYS A 121 -0.65 18.29 0.26
N ASN A 122 -0.37 17.22 0.99
CA ASN A 122 -0.83 17.04 2.36
C ASN A 122 -0.11 15.87 3.05
N ILE A 123 -0.28 15.76 4.36
CA ILE A 123 0.03 14.54 5.11
C ILE A 123 -1.26 13.73 5.23
N TYR A 124 -1.20 12.47 4.82
CA TYR A 124 -2.30 11.52 4.87
C TYR A 124 -2.11 10.55 6.03
N LEU A 125 -3.21 10.23 6.71
CA LEU A 125 -3.32 9.06 7.56
C LEU A 125 -3.56 7.84 6.67
N VAL A 126 -2.71 6.84 6.77
CA VAL A 126 -2.79 5.62 5.96
C VAL A 126 -3.23 4.44 6.82
N SER A 127 -4.22 3.70 6.35
CA SER A 127 -4.52 2.35 6.85
C SER A 127 -4.75 1.40 5.69
N ILE A 128 -4.44 0.12 5.90
CA ILE A 128 -4.56 -0.93 4.90
C ILE A 128 -5.48 -2.01 5.45
N ASP A 129 -6.49 -2.38 4.67
CA ASP A 129 -7.37 -3.51 4.94
C ASP A 129 -7.00 -4.69 4.06
N ILE A 130 -6.94 -5.89 4.66
CA ILE A 130 -6.92 -7.15 3.91
C ILE A 130 -8.35 -7.66 3.83
N ILE A 131 -8.80 -8.00 2.64
CA ILE A 131 -10.13 -8.54 2.40
C ILE A 131 -10.01 -10.02 2.02
N ASP A 132 -10.77 -10.88 2.69
CA ASP A 132 -10.84 -12.30 2.38
C ASP A 132 -11.96 -12.57 1.38
N TRP A 133 -11.75 -12.17 0.12
CA TRP A 133 -12.73 -12.35 -0.95
C TRP A 133 -13.07 -13.83 -1.19
N LYS A 134 -12.19 -14.76 -0.84
CA LYS A 134 -12.42 -16.21 -0.95
C LYS A 134 -13.54 -16.71 -0.04
N LYS A 135 -13.76 -16.04 1.10
CA LYS A 135 -14.89 -16.32 1.99
C LYS A 135 -16.23 -15.87 1.43
N GLU A 136 -16.25 -15.05 0.38
CA GLU A 136 -17.49 -14.63 -0.25
C GLU A 136 -18.05 -15.76 -1.15
N PRO A 137 -19.30 -16.22 -0.90
CA PRO A 137 -19.90 -17.26 -1.72
C PRO A 137 -19.94 -16.90 -3.20
N GLY A 138 -19.43 -17.80 -4.05
CA GLY A 138 -19.39 -17.62 -5.50
C GLY A 138 -18.24 -16.76 -6.02
N MET A 139 -17.35 -16.24 -5.16
CA MET A 139 -16.22 -15.40 -5.59
C MET A 139 -14.93 -16.16 -5.88
N THR A 140 -14.95 -17.50 -5.76
CA THR A 140 -13.82 -18.36 -6.11
C THR A 140 -14.20 -19.26 -7.29
N LYS A 141 -13.43 -19.19 -8.38
CA LYS A 141 -13.56 -20.08 -9.55
C LYS A 141 -13.04 -21.48 -9.20
N GLU A 142 -13.31 -22.47 -10.07
CA GLU A 142 -12.88 -23.86 -9.86
C GLU A 142 -11.35 -24.01 -9.74
N ASP A 143 -10.59 -23.14 -10.39
CA ASP A 143 -9.12 -23.10 -10.33
C ASP A 143 -8.57 -22.33 -9.12
N GLY A 144 -9.44 -21.84 -8.22
CA GLY A 144 -9.07 -21.07 -7.04
C GLY A 144 -8.80 -19.58 -7.31
N SER A 145 -8.93 -19.11 -8.56
CA SER A 145 -8.79 -17.71 -8.92
C SER A 145 -10.06 -16.88 -8.60
N PRO A 146 -9.96 -15.54 -8.54
CA PRO A 146 -11.10 -14.69 -8.28
C PRO A 146 -12.17 -14.77 -9.38
N ALA A 147 -13.43 -14.84 -8.97
CA ALA A 147 -14.58 -14.63 -9.86
C ALA A 147 -14.65 -13.18 -10.35
N ASP A 148 -15.36 -12.95 -11.45
CA ASP A 148 -15.61 -11.60 -11.92
C ASP A 148 -16.41 -10.82 -10.87
N GLY A 149 -15.90 -9.66 -10.46
CA GLY A 149 -16.50 -8.86 -9.39
C GLY A 149 -16.15 -9.29 -7.96
N ALA A 150 -15.18 -10.20 -7.79
CA ALA A 150 -14.54 -10.44 -6.50
C ALA A 150 -14.02 -9.13 -5.88
N LEU A 151 -14.02 -9.06 -4.56
CA LEU A 151 -13.41 -7.96 -3.82
C LEU A 151 -11.88 -7.96 -4.03
N PRO A 152 -11.21 -6.80 -3.94
CA PRO A 152 -9.74 -6.75 -4.03
C PRO A 152 -9.12 -7.52 -2.86
N ASP A 153 -7.83 -7.85 -2.97
CA ASP A 153 -7.08 -8.41 -1.84
C ASP A 153 -6.83 -7.34 -0.77
N LEU A 154 -6.54 -6.10 -1.20
CA LEU A 154 -6.16 -5.00 -0.32
C LEU A 154 -6.94 -3.72 -0.64
N ILE A 155 -7.32 -3.00 0.42
CA ILE A 155 -7.84 -1.63 0.31
C ILE A 155 -6.93 -0.69 1.10
N VAL A 156 -6.28 0.22 0.39
CA VAL A 156 -5.45 1.29 0.95
C VAL A 156 -6.30 2.54 1.13
N HIS A 157 -6.37 3.05 2.35
CA HIS A 157 -7.08 4.29 2.66
C HIS A 157 -6.10 5.42 2.90
N LEU A 158 -6.23 6.50 2.13
CA LEU A 158 -5.53 7.77 2.31
C LEU A 158 -6.54 8.78 2.87
N ASN A 159 -6.46 9.02 4.17
CA ASN A 159 -7.41 9.85 4.90
C ASN A 159 -6.81 11.16 5.41
N THR A 160 -7.68 12.12 5.74
CA THR A 160 -7.22 13.31 6.46
C THR A 160 -6.75 12.93 7.85
N LEU A 161 -5.72 13.62 8.35
CA LEU A 161 -5.22 13.46 9.71
C LEU A 161 -6.34 13.61 10.73
N SER A 162 -6.37 12.68 11.69
CA SER A 162 -7.21 12.74 12.89
C SER A 162 -6.30 12.74 14.12
N ASN A 163 -6.62 13.57 15.12
CA ASN A 163 -5.74 13.84 16.25
C ASN A 163 -5.66 12.68 17.27
N ASP A 164 -6.53 11.68 17.19
CA ASP A 164 -6.68 10.63 18.21
C ASP A 164 -6.19 9.24 17.74
N VAL A 165 -5.22 9.21 16.81
CA VAL A 165 -4.79 7.96 16.18
C VAL A 165 -3.34 7.62 16.54
N VAL A 166 -3.12 6.39 17.00
CA VAL A 166 -1.76 5.87 17.24
C VAL A 166 -1.08 5.60 15.89
N ILE A 167 0.06 6.25 15.68
CA ILE A 167 0.87 6.12 14.48
C ILE A 167 1.94 5.04 14.69
N SER A 168 2.04 4.13 13.72
CA SER A 168 3.08 3.10 13.62
C SER A 168 4.33 3.67 12.98
N HIS A 169 5.47 3.24 13.51
CA HIS A 169 6.80 3.48 12.95
C HIS A 169 7.55 2.17 12.73
N LYS A 170 6.82 1.08 12.46
CA LYS A 170 7.34 -0.28 12.32
C LYS A 170 7.21 -0.78 10.89
N ILE A 171 8.12 -1.67 10.48
CA ILE A 171 8.05 -2.36 9.20
C ILE A 171 6.90 -3.38 9.18
N GLU A 172 6.56 -4.00 10.32
CA GLU A 172 5.39 -4.87 10.40
C GLU A 172 4.08 -4.08 10.31
N THR A 173 3.40 -4.26 9.18
CA THR A 173 2.16 -3.54 8.85
C THR A 173 0.97 -3.98 9.69
N PHE A 174 0.82 -5.29 9.90
CA PHE A 174 -0.32 -5.89 10.57
C PHE A 174 0.07 -6.42 11.95
N LYS A 175 -0.86 -6.32 12.92
CA LYS A 175 -0.65 -6.94 14.23
C LYS A 175 -0.66 -8.46 14.07
N LYS A 176 0.31 -9.13 14.69
CA LYS A 176 0.33 -10.58 14.85
C LYS A 176 -0.71 -11.03 15.88
#